data_AF-A0A1N6FLR3-F1
#
_entry.id   AF-A0A1N6FLR3-F1
#
_cell.length_a   1.000
_cell.length_b   1.000
_cell.length_c   1.000
_cell.angle_alpha   90.00
_cell.angle_beta   90.00
_cell.angle_gamma   90.00
#
_symmetry.space_group_name_H-M   'P 1'
#
loop_
_entity.id
_entity.type
_entity.pdbx_description
1 polymer ?
#
loop_
_entity_poly.entity_id
_entity_poly.type
_entity_poly.pdbx_seq_one_letter_code
_entity_poly.pdbx_strand_id
1 'polypeptide(L)'
;MNSTTSVTNTLQTQLGVTIGKPSTENNQNETSISVTGNKIKGRLLGIFQNLKGIKNLSYFQQHRSSDVKSQAILLRSISAKYHDSEKTASITNEFGLNNGGINPKPLTTRTLDKLLTKLEGIETTAVAPKPTTRAEAGQVAIDASIASFPYHGKLDSINAAEINFFGKATGWDSARELTRNIGKLTKMDNIGHQGLIFDKKSGLTAYVMQNPAQKELRIVFGGTSSGKNFGGLWSRQAHNLGFVKHQWGANKANATNYKIPESYKQAAQITQDVIDMIKHDPVYKEYSVVTSGHSKGGGEAAFAALKSTGQSKTDGTTTPTKAICFSSAEFGRGIIDSLSEQEKTKALDSITHYNIAGDLVPKMGKLLTGLSHFGKIVTLPASGRIPGPLDRHDKFNKQIMQYALRQSV
;
A
#
# COMPACT_ATOMS: atom_id res chain seq x y z
N MET A 1 39.15 -22.51 -40.75
CA MET A 1 38.24 -21.48 -41.30
C MET A 1 36.84 -22.06 -41.32
N ASN A 2 35.83 -21.28 -40.91
CA ASN A 2 34.39 -21.59 -40.66
C ASN A 2 34.00 -21.68 -39.17
N SER A 3 33.72 -20.54 -38.53
CA SER A 3 32.74 -20.46 -37.43
C SER A 3 32.11 -19.06 -37.20
N THR A 4 32.43 -18.04 -38.01
CA THR A 4 31.96 -16.66 -37.76
C THR A 4 30.63 -16.29 -38.41
N THR A 5 30.03 -17.15 -39.24
CA THR A 5 28.80 -16.80 -39.99
C THR A 5 27.50 -17.12 -39.25
N SER A 6 27.55 -17.90 -38.15
CA SER A 6 26.33 -18.36 -37.47
C SER A 6 25.77 -17.41 -36.40
N VAL A 7 26.53 -16.42 -35.92
CA VAL A 7 26.10 -15.56 -34.80
C VAL A 7 25.33 -14.32 -35.29
N THR A 8 25.58 -13.88 -36.52
CA THR A 8 25.00 -12.65 -37.06
C THR A 8 23.52 -12.80 -37.45
N ASN A 9 23.08 -14.00 -37.85
CA ASN A 9 21.69 -14.22 -38.26
C ASN A 9 20.72 -14.36 -37.07
N THR A 10 21.18 -14.86 -35.92
CA THR A 10 20.31 -15.05 -34.74
C THR A 10 19.94 -13.72 -34.05
N LEU A 11 20.79 -12.70 -34.15
CA LEU A 11 20.54 -11.37 -33.56
C LEU A 11 19.56 -10.51 -34.38
N GLN A 12 19.46 -10.74 -35.69
CA GLN A 12 18.57 -9.95 -36.55
C GLN A 12 17.09 -10.34 -36.38
N THR A 13 16.80 -11.61 -36.11
CA THR A 13 15.41 -12.12 -36.05
C THR A 13 14.73 -11.97 -34.69
N GLN A 14 15.48 -11.82 -33.59
CA GLN A 14 14.89 -11.69 -32.24
C GLN A 14 14.79 -10.25 -31.71
N LEU A 15 15.54 -9.29 -32.28
CA LEU A 15 15.62 -7.92 -31.76
C LEU A 15 15.19 -6.83 -32.75
N GLY A 16 14.88 -7.17 -34.00
CA GLY A 16 14.45 -6.20 -35.01
C GLY A 16 15.51 -5.11 -35.31
N VAL A 17 16.79 -5.47 -35.25
CA VAL A 17 17.91 -4.56 -35.48
C VAL A 17 18.47 -4.77 -36.88
N THR A 18 18.41 -3.75 -37.73
CA THR A 18 19.10 -3.75 -39.03
C THR A 18 20.48 -3.12 -38.87
N ILE A 19 21.54 -3.89 -39.12
CA ILE A 19 22.91 -3.38 -39.13
C ILE A 19 23.25 -2.97 -40.56
N GLY A 20 23.47 -1.68 -40.81
CA GLY A 20 23.94 -1.19 -42.11
C GLY A 20 25.38 -1.62 -42.38
N LYS A 21 25.70 -1.97 -43.63
CA LYS A 21 27.10 -2.23 -44.03
C LYS A 21 27.91 -0.93 -43.92
N PRO A 22 29.17 -0.98 -43.43
CA PRO A 22 30.01 0.20 -43.38
C PRO A 22 30.40 0.63 -44.81
N SER A 23 30.25 1.92 -45.12
CA SER A 23 30.83 2.51 -46.32
C SER A 23 32.34 2.61 -46.12
N THR A 24 33.10 2.02 -47.04
CA THR A 24 34.55 2.18 -47.11
C THR A 24 34.85 3.56 -47.69
N GLU A 25 34.80 4.60 -46.87
CA GLU A 25 35.54 5.84 -47.07
C GLU A 25 35.47 6.72 -45.82
N ASN A 26 36.65 7.13 -45.36
CA ASN A 26 36.98 8.06 -44.27
C ASN A 26 36.92 7.58 -42.81
N ASN A 27 38.09 7.69 -42.19
CA ASN A 27 38.42 7.41 -40.80
C ASN A 27 37.66 8.31 -39.81
N GLN A 28 36.46 7.90 -39.38
CA GLN A 28 35.96 8.15 -38.03
C GLN A 28 35.10 6.95 -37.61
N ASN A 29 35.57 6.18 -36.61
CA ASN A 29 34.78 5.11 -36.00
C ASN A 29 33.71 5.72 -35.08
N GLU A 30 32.60 6.16 -35.66
CA GLU A 30 31.33 6.29 -34.94
C GLU A 30 30.38 5.18 -35.41
N THR A 31 30.30 4.11 -34.61
CA THR A 31 29.23 3.12 -34.74
C THR A 31 27.93 3.77 -34.26
N SER A 32 27.14 4.33 -35.17
CA SER A 32 25.81 4.86 -34.84
C SER A 32 24.85 3.71 -34.56
N ILE A 33 24.65 3.40 -33.27
CA ILE A 33 23.62 2.45 -32.84
C ILE A 33 22.30 3.21 -32.75
N SER A 34 21.43 3.08 -33.76
CA SER A 34 20.05 3.58 -33.69
C SER A 34 19.19 2.63 -32.85
N VAL A 35 19.24 2.76 -31.51
CA VAL A 35 18.23 2.13 -30.65
C VAL A 35 16.95 2.96 -30.74
N THR A 36 15.86 2.31 -31.14
CA THR A 36 14.56 2.88 -31.50
C THR A 36 13.94 3.72 -30.37
N GLY A 37 13.79 5.02 -30.62
CA GLY A 37 13.14 5.99 -29.72
C GLY A 37 11.67 5.69 -29.36
N ASN A 38 11.05 4.66 -29.97
CA ASN A 38 9.66 4.29 -29.72
C ASN A 38 9.45 3.56 -28.38
N LYS A 39 10.41 2.76 -27.91
CA LYS A 39 10.26 1.99 -26.65
C LYS A 39 10.35 2.88 -25.41
N ILE A 40 11.27 3.84 -25.44
CA ILE A 40 11.45 4.87 -24.41
C ILE A 40 10.25 5.84 -24.41
N LYS A 41 9.76 6.22 -25.59
CA LYS A 41 8.54 7.04 -25.73
C LYS A 41 7.31 6.36 -25.12
N GLY A 42 7.15 5.04 -25.30
CA GLY A 42 6.07 4.26 -24.69
C GLY A 42 6.13 4.21 -23.16
N ARG A 43 7.32 3.96 -22.58
CA ARG A 43 7.55 3.95 -21.12
C ARG A 43 7.30 5.31 -20.49
N LEU A 44 7.81 6.38 -21.10
CA LEU A 44 7.56 7.75 -20.68
C LEU A 44 6.06 8.08 -20.73
N LEU A 45 5.35 7.66 -21.78
CA LEU A 45 3.89 7.85 -21.88
C LEU A 45 3.15 7.22 -20.68
N GLY A 46 3.51 6.00 -20.27
CA GLY A 46 2.90 5.32 -19.12
C GLY A 46 3.14 6.06 -17.81
N ILE A 47 4.38 6.51 -17.57
CA ILE A 47 4.74 7.29 -16.37
C ILE A 47 3.99 8.62 -16.35
N PHE A 48 3.89 9.33 -17.47
CA PHE A 48 3.20 10.61 -17.54
C PHE A 48 1.67 10.49 -17.47
N GLN A 49 1.08 9.40 -17.97
CA GLN A 49 -0.35 9.11 -17.81
C GLN A 49 -0.73 8.86 -16.33
N ASN A 50 0.20 8.32 -15.53
CA ASN A 50 0.07 8.16 -14.09
C ASN A 50 0.30 9.49 -13.30
N LEU A 51 0.85 10.52 -13.94
CA LEU A 51 1.11 11.86 -13.36
C LEU A 51 0.06 12.92 -13.77
N LYS A 52 -1.23 12.57 -13.70
CA LYS A 52 -2.35 13.46 -14.13
C LYS A 52 -2.21 14.87 -13.53
N GLY A 53 -2.07 15.88 -14.39
CA GLY A 53 -2.03 17.30 -14.01
C GLY A 53 -0.98 18.15 -14.74
N ILE A 54 -0.01 17.54 -15.43
CA ILE A 54 1.04 18.29 -16.13
C ILE A 54 0.52 18.79 -17.49
N LYS A 55 0.18 20.08 -17.57
CA LYS A 55 -0.28 20.78 -18.80
C LYS A 55 0.68 20.69 -20.01
N ASN A 56 1.88 20.14 -19.83
CA ASN A 56 2.95 20.12 -20.84
C ASN A 56 3.31 18.71 -21.37
N LEU A 57 2.44 17.71 -21.18
CA LEU A 57 2.68 16.34 -21.69
C LEU A 57 2.82 16.31 -23.23
N SER A 58 2.03 17.12 -23.93
CA SER A 58 2.12 17.28 -25.39
C SER A 58 3.46 17.87 -25.84
N TYR A 59 4.05 18.77 -25.04
CA TYR A 59 5.35 19.39 -25.31
C TYR A 59 6.49 18.36 -25.26
N PHE A 60 6.51 17.53 -24.20
CA PHE A 60 7.51 16.47 -24.02
C PHE A 60 7.37 15.35 -25.08
N GLN A 61 6.16 15.08 -25.55
CA GLN A 61 5.91 14.11 -26.63
C GLN A 61 6.45 14.57 -28.00
N GLN A 62 6.54 15.88 -28.23
CA GLN A 62 7.06 16.47 -29.47
C GLN A 62 8.58 16.69 -29.45
N HIS A 63 9.18 16.94 -28.28
CA HIS A 63 10.57 17.37 -28.16
C HIS A 63 11.39 16.26 -27.47
N ARG A 64 12.24 15.58 -28.25
CA ARG A 64 13.08 14.42 -27.85
C ARG A 64 13.85 14.70 -26.54
N SER A 65 14.27 13.63 -25.85
CA SER A 65 14.97 13.61 -24.55
C SER A 65 16.22 14.50 -24.42
N SER A 66 16.69 15.10 -25.51
CA SER A 66 17.82 16.03 -25.56
C SER A 66 17.43 17.49 -25.29
N ASP A 67 16.13 17.84 -25.31
CA ASP A 67 15.69 19.21 -25.04
C ASP A 67 15.76 19.53 -23.53
N VAL A 68 16.53 20.56 -23.19
CA VAL A 68 16.70 21.12 -21.85
C VAL A 68 15.35 21.43 -21.21
N LYS A 69 14.37 21.91 -21.98
CA LYS A 69 13.04 22.25 -21.47
C LYS A 69 12.23 21.00 -21.11
N SER A 70 12.35 19.92 -21.88
CA SER A 70 11.79 18.60 -21.56
C SER A 70 12.40 18.02 -20.27
N GLN A 71 13.72 18.16 -20.08
CA GLN A 71 14.40 17.72 -18.85
C GLN A 71 14.00 18.56 -17.63
N ALA A 72 13.85 19.88 -17.79
CA ALA A 72 13.34 20.76 -16.74
C ALA A 72 11.89 20.42 -16.34
N ILE A 73 11.04 20.05 -17.30
CA ILE A 73 9.68 19.57 -17.03
C ILE A 73 9.71 18.24 -16.27
N LEU A 74 10.57 17.30 -16.66
CA LEU A 74 10.75 16.02 -15.94
C LEU A 74 11.23 16.25 -14.50
N LEU A 75 12.22 17.14 -14.30
CA LEU A 75 12.73 17.53 -12.98
C LEU A 75 11.66 18.17 -12.10
N ARG A 76 10.88 19.11 -12.64
CA ARG A 76 9.73 19.69 -11.94
C ARG A 76 8.69 18.64 -11.59
N SER A 77 8.50 17.65 -12.45
CA SER A 77 7.55 16.54 -12.23
C SER A 77 8.04 15.56 -11.16
N ILE A 78 9.34 15.26 -11.12
CA ILE A 78 9.99 14.47 -10.07
C ILE A 78 9.91 15.23 -8.74
N SER A 79 10.29 16.51 -8.72
CA SER A 79 10.24 17.35 -7.52
C SER A 79 8.82 17.48 -6.97
N ALA A 80 7.83 17.67 -7.85
CA ALA A 80 6.41 17.69 -7.48
C ALA A 80 5.91 16.32 -6.97
N LYS A 81 6.40 15.20 -7.51
CA LYS A 81 5.99 13.86 -7.07
C LYS A 81 6.55 13.49 -5.69
N TYR A 82 7.79 13.87 -5.39
CA TYR A 82 8.47 13.39 -4.17
C TYR A 82 8.41 14.35 -2.98
N HIS A 83 8.10 15.65 -3.19
CA HIS A 83 7.98 16.66 -2.12
C HIS A 83 9.12 16.62 -1.08
N ASP A 84 10.30 16.19 -1.52
CA ASP A 84 11.46 15.91 -0.69
C ASP A 84 12.65 16.52 -1.40
N SER A 85 13.15 17.63 -0.86
CA SER A 85 14.26 18.37 -1.44
C SER A 85 15.56 17.57 -1.40
N GLU A 86 15.76 16.70 -0.41
CA GLU A 86 16.95 15.86 -0.30
C GLU A 86 16.91 14.70 -1.30
N LYS A 87 15.76 14.04 -1.45
CA LYS A 87 15.58 12.98 -2.47
C LYS A 87 15.59 13.54 -3.88
N THR A 88 15.00 14.72 -4.08
CA THR A 88 15.10 15.47 -5.33
C THR A 88 16.56 15.82 -5.60
N ALA A 89 17.27 16.39 -4.63
CA ALA A 89 18.69 16.75 -4.75
C ALA A 89 19.60 15.53 -4.96
N SER A 90 19.32 14.40 -4.32
CA SER A 90 20.05 13.15 -4.49
C SER A 90 19.89 12.61 -5.92
N ILE A 91 18.65 12.53 -6.41
CA ILE A 91 18.35 12.12 -7.79
C ILE A 91 18.97 13.14 -8.77
N THR A 92 18.82 14.44 -8.54
CA THR A 92 19.38 15.44 -9.46
C THR A 92 20.90 15.47 -9.43
N ASN A 93 21.57 15.27 -8.29
CA ASN A 93 23.02 15.16 -8.20
C ASN A 93 23.54 13.89 -8.88
N GLU A 94 22.93 12.73 -8.61
CA GLU A 94 23.30 11.43 -9.18
C GLU A 94 23.20 11.43 -10.70
N PHE A 95 22.24 12.16 -11.26
CA PHE A 95 22.04 12.28 -12.70
C PHE A 95 22.62 13.56 -13.32
N GLY A 96 23.40 14.35 -12.56
CA GLY A 96 24.11 15.55 -13.06
C GLY A 96 23.20 16.72 -13.45
N LEU A 97 21.99 16.76 -12.90
CA LEU A 97 20.91 17.71 -13.19
C LEU A 97 20.94 18.98 -12.32
N ASN A 98 21.82 19.05 -11.31
CA ASN A 98 21.94 20.16 -10.37
C ASN A 98 22.96 21.25 -10.75
N ASN A 99 23.51 21.21 -11.98
CA ASN A 99 24.42 22.26 -12.41
C ASN A 99 23.62 23.54 -12.68
N GLY A 100 23.70 24.52 -11.78
CA GLY A 100 23.21 25.90 -11.96
C GLY A 100 23.90 26.68 -13.10
N GLY A 101 24.47 25.98 -14.07
CA GLY A 101 24.95 26.53 -15.33
C GLY A 101 23.80 26.68 -16.31
N ILE A 102 23.87 27.74 -17.12
CA ILE A 102 22.84 28.17 -18.09
C ILE A 102 22.56 27.10 -19.18
N ASN A 103 23.28 25.98 -19.23
CA ASN A 103 23.05 24.86 -20.14
C ASN A 103 23.28 23.50 -19.45
N PRO A 104 22.24 22.81 -18.93
CA PRO A 104 22.38 21.44 -18.47
C PRO A 104 22.75 20.52 -19.64
N LYS A 105 23.74 19.66 -19.45
CA LYS A 105 24.11 18.66 -20.46
C LYS A 105 22.93 17.72 -20.71
N PRO A 106 22.62 17.39 -21.98
CA PRO A 106 21.52 16.48 -22.26
C PRO A 106 21.72 15.13 -21.57
N LEU A 107 20.70 14.62 -20.88
CA LEU A 107 20.73 13.27 -20.34
C LEU A 107 20.92 12.27 -21.49
N THR A 108 21.91 11.39 -21.36
CA THR A 108 22.07 10.30 -22.33
C THR A 108 20.86 9.36 -22.24
N THR A 109 20.55 8.66 -23.34
CA THR A 109 19.49 7.64 -23.38
C THR A 109 19.64 6.61 -22.26
N ARG A 110 20.88 6.20 -21.96
CA ARG A 110 21.21 5.26 -20.86
C ARG A 110 20.94 5.86 -19.48
N THR A 111 21.23 7.14 -19.29
CA THR A 111 20.96 7.88 -18.04
C THR A 111 19.46 8.04 -17.82
N LEU A 112 18.72 8.34 -18.88
CA LEU A 112 17.26 8.43 -18.85
C LEU A 112 16.63 7.06 -18.56
N ASP A 113 17.08 5.98 -19.21
CA ASP A 113 16.58 4.64 -18.92
C ASP A 113 16.86 4.19 -17.47
N LYS A 114 18.02 4.56 -16.89
CA LYS A 114 18.32 4.32 -15.48
C LYS A 114 17.40 5.12 -14.55
N LEU A 115 17.19 6.41 -14.84
CA LEU A 115 16.28 7.27 -14.08
C LEU A 115 14.84 6.74 -14.16
N LEU A 116 14.37 6.34 -15.34
CA LEU A 116 13.04 5.77 -15.53
C LEU A 116 12.89 4.43 -14.84
N THR A 117 13.88 3.54 -14.92
CA THR A 117 13.86 2.26 -14.22
C THR A 117 13.88 2.45 -12.70
N LYS A 118 14.59 3.48 -12.19
CA LYS A 118 14.56 3.86 -10.77
C LYS A 118 13.21 4.45 -10.37
N LEU A 119 12.59 5.28 -11.21
CA LEU A 119 11.27 5.87 -10.98
C LEU A 119 10.12 4.85 -11.08
N GLU A 120 10.25 3.86 -11.97
CA GLU A 120 9.33 2.70 -12.12
C GLU A 120 9.52 1.72 -10.95
N GLY A 121 10.74 1.51 -10.47
CA GLY A 121 11.03 0.74 -9.25
C GLY A 121 10.58 1.40 -7.94
N ILE A 122 10.08 2.64 -7.99
CA ILE A 122 9.51 3.41 -6.86
C ILE A 122 7.97 3.50 -7.00
N GLU A 123 7.33 2.61 -7.77
CA GLU A 123 5.89 2.42 -7.64
C GLU A 123 5.62 1.74 -6.28
N THR A 124 5.44 2.57 -5.27
CA THR A 124 5.12 2.13 -3.91
C THR A 124 3.60 2.04 -3.71
N THR A 125 2.82 2.39 -4.73
CA THR A 125 1.36 2.26 -4.81
C THR A 125 0.97 1.82 -6.22
N ALA A 126 0.11 0.81 -6.33
CA ALA A 126 -0.42 0.35 -7.61
C ALA A 126 -1.95 0.23 -7.55
N VAL A 127 -2.65 0.59 -8.63
CA VAL A 127 -4.08 0.28 -8.75
C VAL A 127 -4.20 -1.18 -9.18
N ALA A 128 -4.81 -2.00 -8.33
CA ALA A 128 -5.03 -3.41 -8.59
C ALA A 128 -6.46 -3.66 -9.13
N PRO A 129 -6.65 -4.72 -9.95
CA PRO A 129 -7.97 -5.08 -10.44
C PRO A 129 -8.89 -5.48 -9.28
N LYS A 130 -10.19 -5.26 -9.48
CA LYS A 130 -11.23 -5.74 -8.55
C LYS A 130 -11.30 -7.27 -8.57
N PRO A 131 -11.65 -7.94 -7.46
CA PRO A 131 -11.98 -9.36 -7.43
C PRO A 131 -13.10 -9.66 -8.42
N THR A 132 -12.92 -10.62 -9.32
CA THR A 132 -13.92 -10.93 -10.36
C THR A 132 -14.60 -12.27 -10.15
N THR A 133 -14.01 -13.17 -9.36
CA THR A 133 -14.64 -14.46 -9.03
C THR A 133 -15.42 -14.38 -7.73
N ARG A 134 -16.44 -15.25 -7.59
CA ARG A 134 -17.19 -15.41 -6.33
C ARG A 134 -16.27 -15.73 -5.15
N ALA A 135 -15.26 -16.56 -5.35
CA ALA A 135 -14.33 -16.97 -4.30
C ALA A 135 -13.46 -15.78 -3.83
N GLU A 136 -12.85 -15.04 -4.75
CA GLU A 136 -12.03 -13.88 -4.39
C GLU A 136 -12.87 -12.78 -3.73
N ALA A 137 -14.04 -12.47 -4.29
CA ALA A 137 -14.92 -11.46 -3.72
C ALA A 137 -15.49 -11.89 -2.36
N GLY A 138 -15.79 -13.18 -2.21
CA GLY A 138 -16.21 -13.80 -0.95
C GLY A 138 -15.12 -13.68 0.14
N GLN A 139 -13.87 -13.91 -0.21
CA GLN A 139 -12.75 -13.71 0.71
C GLN A 139 -12.65 -12.25 1.16
N VAL A 140 -12.76 -11.29 0.24
CA VAL A 140 -12.76 -9.85 0.59
C VAL A 140 -13.94 -9.49 1.50
N ALA A 141 -15.10 -10.14 1.35
CA ALA A 141 -16.26 -9.95 2.23
C ALA A 141 -16.04 -10.52 3.64
N ILE A 142 -15.35 -11.66 3.77
CA ILE A 142 -14.92 -12.19 5.07
C ILE A 142 -13.93 -11.23 5.72
N ASP A 143 -12.91 -10.80 4.98
CA ASP A 143 -11.90 -9.87 5.48
C ASP A 143 -12.51 -8.54 5.93
N ALA A 144 -13.51 -8.03 5.20
CA ALA A 144 -14.26 -6.83 5.57
C ALA A 144 -15.10 -7.03 6.83
N SER A 145 -15.67 -8.23 7.02
CA SER A 145 -16.42 -8.59 8.22
C SER A 145 -15.51 -8.69 9.45
N ILE A 146 -14.29 -9.20 9.27
CA ILE A 146 -13.27 -9.22 10.32
C ILE A 146 -12.82 -7.79 10.64
N ALA A 147 -12.52 -6.96 9.64
CA ALA A 147 -12.15 -5.55 9.84
C ALA A 147 -13.27 -4.70 10.47
N SER A 148 -14.53 -5.13 10.38
CA SER A 148 -15.65 -4.48 11.07
C SER A 148 -15.86 -4.97 12.50
N PHE A 149 -15.21 -6.07 12.91
CA PHE A 149 -15.34 -6.65 14.26
C PHE A 149 -15.19 -5.61 15.39
N PRO A 150 -14.22 -4.66 15.35
CA PRO A 150 -14.07 -3.64 16.39
C PRO A 150 -15.30 -2.77 16.66
N TYR A 151 -16.28 -2.74 15.74
CA TYR A 151 -17.48 -1.90 15.85
C TYR A 151 -18.72 -2.65 16.37
N HIS A 152 -18.75 -3.98 16.22
CA HIS A 152 -19.91 -4.79 16.60
C HIS A 152 -19.59 -5.91 17.59
N GLY A 153 -18.35 -6.41 17.64
CA GLY A 153 -17.91 -7.46 18.55
C GLY A 153 -18.57 -8.82 18.29
N LYS A 154 -19.06 -9.06 17.06
CA LYS A 154 -19.85 -10.25 16.70
C LYS A 154 -19.08 -11.16 15.75
N LEU A 155 -18.74 -12.36 16.22
CA LEU A 155 -18.17 -13.42 15.38
C LEU A 155 -19.19 -13.95 14.36
N ASP A 156 -20.49 -13.91 14.69
CA ASP A 156 -21.57 -14.37 13.80
C ASP A 156 -21.55 -13.74 12.41
N SER A 157 -21.14 -12.47 12.32
CA SER A 157 -21.04 -11.78 11.02
C SER A 157 -19.89 -12.34 10.16
N ILE A 158 -18.81 -12.78 10.78
CA ILE A 158 -17.68 -13.44 10.10
C ILE A 158 -18.11 -14.84 9.67
N ASN A 159 -18.69 -15.63 10.60
CA ASN A 159 -19.17 -16.99 10.32
C ASN A 159 -20.22 -17.01 9.21
N ALA A 160 -21.17 -16.06 9.22
CA ALA A 160 -22.18 -15.94 8.17
C ALA A 160 -21.55 -15.63 6.81
N ALA A 161 -20.52 -14.77 6.76
CA ALA A 161 -19.78 -14.51 5.52
C ALA A 161 -19.10 -15.79 5.00
N GLU A 162 -18.43 -16.54 5.86
CA GLU A 162 -17.76 -17.79 5.49
C GLU A 162 -18.75 -18.84 4.97
N ILE A 163 -19.87 -19.04 5.67
CA ILE A 163 -20.91 -19.99 5.25
C ILE A 163 -21.49 -19.59 3.89
N ASN A 164 -21.77 -18.30 3.67
CA ASN A 164 -22.37 -17.82 2.42
C ASN A 164 -21.47 -18.04 1.19
N PHE A 165 -20.14 -17.95 1.34
CA PHE A 165 -19.21 -18.03 0.20
C PHE A 165 -18.48 -19.36 0.09
N PHE A 166 -18.29 -20.08 1.20
CA PHE A 166 -17.48 -21.31 1.26
C PHE A 166 -18.22 -22.49 1.91
N GLY A 167 -19.49 -22.32 2.29
CA GLY A 167 -20.37 -23.39 2.78
C GLY A 167 -20.11 -23.84 4.22
N LYS A 168 -19.08 -23.30 4.89
CA LYS A 168 -18.76 -23.62 6.29
C LYS A 168 -18.00 -22.48 6.96
N ALA A 169 -18.19 -22.33 8.27
CA ALA A 169 -17.34 -21.49 9.09
C ALA A 169 -15.99 -22.19 9.35
N THR A 170 -14.92 -21.42 9.44
CA THR A 170 -13.55 -21.93 9.64
C THR A 170 -13.06 -21.79 11.08
N GLY A 171 -13.83 -21.10 11.93
CA GLY A 171 -13.62 -21.11 13.39
C GLY A 171 -12.77 -19.96 13.91
N TRP A 172 -13.03 -18.73 13.48
CA TRP A 172 -12.44 -17.53 14.07
C TRP A 172 -12.81 -17.39 15.55
N ASP A 173 -11.82 -17.14 16.40
CA ASP A 173 -11.99 -16.82 17.83
C ASP A 173 -10.97 -15.77 18.30
N SER A 174 -11.18 -15.19 19.47
CA SER A 174 -10.21 -14.33 20.14
C SER A 174 -8.99 -15.13 20.59
N ALA A 175 -7.78 -14.60 20.36
CA ALA A 175 -6.52 -15.18 20.85
C ALA A 175 -6.28 -14.79 22.32
N ARG A 176 -7.16 -15.25 23.22
CA ARG A 176 -7.33 -14.70 24.58
C ARG A 176 -6.05 -14.65 25.42
N GLU A 177 -5.26 -15.71 25.37
CA GLU A 177 -4.02 -15.81 26.14
C GLU A 177 -2.95 -14.86 25.59
N LEU A 178 -2.74 -14.88 24.27
CA LEU A 178 -1.84 -13.97 23.58
C LEU A 178 -2.19 -12.50 23.87
N THR A 179 -3.47 -12.14 23.79
CA THR A 179 -3.97 -10.80 24.15
C THR A 179 -3.61 -10.41 25.59
N ARG A 180 -3.80 -11.30 26.57
CA ARG A 180 -3.45 -11.02 27.98
C ARG A 180 -1.95 -10.80 28.14
N ASN A 181 -1.13 -11.60 27.46
CA ASN A 181 0.31 -11.52 27.54
C ASN A 181 0.83 -10.22 26.92
N ILE A 182 0.29 -9.80 25.78
CA ILE A 182 0.64 -8.52 25.14
C ILE A 182 0.20 -7.35 26.01
N GLY A 183 -1.01 -7.38 26.57
CA GLY A 183 -1.49 -6.33 27.47
C GLY A 183 -0.56 -6.14 28.69
N LYS A 184 -0.08 -7.24 29.27
CA LYS A 184 0.93 -7.20 30.35
C LYS A 184 2.28 -6.64 29.87
N LEU A 185 2.79 -7.12 28.74
CA LEU A 185 4.09 -6.69 28.19
C LEU A 185 4.11 -5.19 27.88
N THR A 186 3.08 -4.72 27.19
CA THR A 186 2.95 -3.32 26.73
C THR A 186 2.44 -2.36 27.79
N LYS A 187 2.00 -2.88 28.95
CA LYS A 187 1.29 -2.13 30.00
C LYS A 187 0.03 -1.41 29.49
N MET A 188 -0.60 -1.94 28.44
CA MET A 188 -1.86 -1.45 27.91
C MET A 188 -3.04 -2.14 28.60
N ASP A 189 -4.17 -1.44 28.65
CA ASP A 189 -5.41 -2.05 29.12
C ASP A 189 -5.82 -3.17 28.15
N ASN A 190 -6.40 -4.26 28.68
CA ASN A 190 -6.89 -5.36 27.85
C ASN A 190 -8.19 -5.97 28.41
N ILE A 191 -8.97 -6.58 27.52
CA ILE A 191 -10.11 -7.44 27.84
C ILE A 191 -9.82 -8.79 27.20
N GLY A 192 -8.97 -9.59 27.86
CA GLY A 192 -8.42 -10.83 27.31
C GLY A 192 -9.45 -11.81 26.72
N HIS A 193 -10.61 -11.98 27.36
CA HIS A 193 -11.65 -12.89 26.85
C HIS A 193 -12.28 -12.44 25.52
N GLN A 194 -12.17 -11.16 25.17
CA GLN A 194 -12.63 -10.57 23.90
C GLN A 194 -11.48 -10.42 22.89
N GLY A 195 -10.24 -10.77 23.28
CA GLY A 195 -9.06 -10.54 22.45
C GLY A 195 -8.66 -9.07 22.31
N LEU A 196 -9.23 -8.17 23.12
CA LEU A 196 -9.07 -6.72 22.99
C LEU A 196 -7.88 -6.17 23.78
N ILE A 197 -7.09 -5.31 23.15
CA ILE A 197 -6.04 -4.45 23.71
C ILE A 197 -6.38 -3.01 23.35
N PHE A 198 -6.24 -2.07 24.28
CA PHE A 198 -6.52 -0.66 24.01
C PHE A 198 -5.69 0.29 24.88
N ASP A 199 -5.45 1.48 24.36
CA ASP A 199 -4.90 2.60 25.11
C ASP A 199 -5.81 3.82 24.97
N LYS A 200 -6.33 4.27 26.11
CA LYS A 200 -7.22 5.44 26.18
C LYS A 200 -6.51 6.72 25.76
N LYS A 201 -5.20 6.83 26.01
CA LYS A 201 -4.43 8.06 25.76
C LYS A 201 -4.17 8.26 24.27
N SER A 202 -3.68 7.24 23.59
CA SER A 202 -3.45 7.28 22.14
C SER A 202 -4.73 7.10 21.31
N GLY A 203 -5.77 6.51 21.92
CA GLY A 203 -6.98 6.10 21.21
C GLY A 203 -6.77 4.84 20.36
N LEU A 204 -5.78 4.01 20.67
CA LEU A 204 -5.55 2.70 20.04
C LEU A 204 -6.60 1.70 20.52
N THR A 205 -7.05 0.86 19.61
CA THR A 205 -7.89 -0.32 19.88
C THR A 205 -7.45 -1.41 18.92
N ALA A 206 -7.11 -2.58 19.43
CA ALA A 206 -6.64 -3.72 18.65
C ALA A 206 -7.28 -5.01 19.17
N TYR A 207 -7.75 -5.86 18.26
CA TYR A 207 -8.25 -7.19 18.58
C TYR A 207 -7.30 -8.23 18.02
N VAL A 208 -6.84 -9.16 18.84
CA VAL A 208 -6.04 -10.30 18.38
C VAL A 208 -6.97 -11.49 18.21
N MET A 209 -7.13 -11.92 16.97
CA MET A 209 -7.97 -13.03 16.56
C MET A 209 -7.11 -14.16 16.02
N GLN A 210 -7.61 -15.39 16.12
CA GLN A 210 -6.95 -16.56 15.57
C GLN A 210 -7.93 -17.41 14.78
N ASN A 211 -7.40 -18.08 13.77
CA ASN A 211 -8.09 -19.06 12.96
C ASN A 211 -7.21 -20.32 12.83
N PRO A 212 -7.49 -21.37 13.63
CA PRO A 212 -6.70 -22.59 13.59
C PRO A 212 -6.80 -23.39 12.29
N ALA A 213 -7.93 -23.29 11.58
CA ALA A 213 -8.14 -23.98 10.32
C ALA A 213 -7.34 -23.33 9.18
N GLN A 214 -7.24 -22.00 9.18
CA GLN A 214 -6.48 -21.23 8.19
C GLN A 214 -5.01 -21.01 8.59
N LYS A 215 -4.62 -21.39 9.81
CA LYS A 215 -3.30 -21.07 10.40
C LYS A 215 -3.04 -19.57 10.27
N GLU A 216 -3.94 -18.76 10.80
CA GLU A 216 -3.84 -17.31 10.73
C GLU A 216 -4.05 -16.66 12.10
N LEU A 217 -3.16 -15.74 12.46
CA LEU A 217 -3.35 -14.75 13.51
C LEU A 217 -3.64 -13.41 12.84
N ARG A 218 -4.76 -12.79 13.23
CA ARG A 218 -5.16 -11.50 12.70
C ARG A 218 -5.25 -10.45 13.79
N ILE A 219 -4.50 -9.37 13.63
CA ILE A 219 -4.55 -8.19 14.50
C ILE A 219 -5.43 -7.15 13.83
N VAL A 220 -6.63 -6.95 14.38
CA VAL A 220 -7.64 -6.05 13.82
C VAL A 220 -7.62 -4.73 14.57
N PHE A 221 -7.14 -3.68 13.91
CA PHE A 221 -7.11 -2.33 14.46
C PHE A 221 -8.44 -1.62 14.23
N GLY A 222 -8.97 -1.05 15.30
CA GLY A 222 -10.23 -0.34 15.30
C GLY A 222 -10.09 1.11 14.82
N GLY A 223 -11.09 1.60 14.10
CA GLY A 223 -11.14 3.00 13.65
C GLY A 223 -11.62 3.98 14.72
N THR A 224 -11.86 5.22 14.30
CA THR A 224 -12.16 6.43 15.10
C THR A 224 -13.43 6.37 15.99
N SER A 225 -14.16 5.25 16.01
CA SER A 225 -15.34 5.04 16.84
C SER A 225 -15.38 3.68 17.52
N SER A 226 -14.30 2.89 17.34
CA SER A 226 -14.11 1.60 18.01
C SER A 226 -13.70 1.82 19.47
N GLY A 227 -14.07 0.89 20.34
CA GLY A 227 -13.82 0.98 21.77
C GLY A 227 -14.58 -0.10 22.53
N LYS A 228 -14.88 0.15 23.82
CA LYS A 228 -15.53 -0.81 24.71
C LYS A 228 -17.01 -1.08 24.40
N ASN A 229 -17.67 -0.13 23.73
CA ASN A 229 -19.10 -0.18 23.44
C ASN A 229 -19.36 -0.34 21.95
N PHE A 230 -20.16 -1.34 21.60
CA PHE A 230 -20.59 -1.67 20.24
C PHE A 230 -21.93 -0.98 19.90
N GLY A 231 -22.18 -0.62 18.64
CA GLY A 231 -23.48 -0.03 18.24
C GLY A 231 -23.50 0.85 16.99
N GLY A 232 -24.53 1.69 16.82
CA GLY A 232 -24.64 2.64 15.72
C GLY A 232 -23.59 3.77 15.79
N LEU A 233 -23.37 4.51 14.70
CA LEU A 233 -22.34 5.56 14.63
C LEU A 233 -22.53 6.64 15.72
N TRP A 234 -23.79 7.01 16.01
CA TRP A 234 -24.14 7.98 17.05
C TRP A 234 -24.01 7.44 18.48
N SER A 235 -24.36 6.18 18.74
CA SER A 235 -24.16 5.57 20.07
C SER A 235 -22.67 5.31 20.35
N ARG A 236 -21.90 4.88 19.33
CA ARG A 236 -20.43 4.74 19.40
C ARG A 236 -19.77 6.09 19.67
N GLN A 237 -20.18 7.16 19.01
CA GLN A 237 -19.63 8.49 19.25
C GLN A 237 -19.98 9.01 20.65
N ALA A 238 -21.23 8.95 21.09
CA ALA A 238 -21.65 9.45 22.40
C ALA A 238 -21.00 8.68 23.58
N HIS A 239 -20.80 7.36 23.46
CA HIS A 239 -20.27 6.55 24.57
C HIS A 239 -18.75 6.30 24.51
N ASN A 240 -18.10 6.51 23.36
CA ASN A 240 -16.63 6.44 23.22
C ASN A 240 -16.01 7.84 23.03
N LEU A 241 -16.73 8.92 23.36
CA LEU A 241 -16.38 10.34 23.11
C LEU A 241 -14.93 10.73 23.47
N GLY A 242 -14.36 10.14 24.54
CA GLY A 242 -12.95 10.34 24.92
C GLY A 242 -11.95 9.72 23.93
N PHE A 243 -12.23 8.51 23.44
CA PHE A 243 -11.44 7.85 22.40
C PHE A 243 -11.60 8.56 21.05
N VAL A 244 -12.83 8.97 20.70
CA VAL A 244 -13.11 9.69 19.46
C VAL A 244 -12.32 11.00 19.42
N LYS A 245 -12.31 11.82 20.48
CA LYS A 245 -11.53 13.08 20.50
C LYS A 245 -10.03 12.86 20.28
N HIS A 246 -9.43 11.84 20.89
CA HIS A 246 -8.02 11.52 20.69
C HIS A 246 -7.74 10.92 19.30
N GLN A 247 -8.66 10.13 18.75
CA GLN A 247 -8.55 9.58 17.40
C GLN A 247 -8.72 10.66 16.31
N TRP A 248 -9.56 11.67 16.54
CA TRP A 248 -9.63 12.87 15.70
C TRP A 248 -8.36 13.72 15.84
N GLY A 249 -7.80 13.82 17.04
CA GLY A 249 -6.49 14.43 17.29
C GLY A 249 -5.35 13.69 16.56
N ALA A 250 -5.37 12.36 16.54
CA ALA A 250 -4.42 11.52 15.81
C ALA A 250 -4.58 11.66 14.29
N ASN A 251 -5.81 11.72 13.78
CA ASN A 251 -6.08 11.98 12.36
C ASN A 251 -5.66 13.39 11.95
N LYS A 252 -5.88 14.40 12.80
CA LYS A 252 -5.39 15.77 12.59
C LYS A 252 -3.86 15.81 12.65
N ALA A 253 -3.24 15.16 13.63
CA ALA A 253 -1.78 15.07 13.71
C ALA A 253 -1.20 14.37 12.48
N ASN A 254 -1.79 13.26 12.03
CA ASN A 254 -1.42 12.59 10.78
C ASN A 254 -1.59 13.51 9.55
N ALA A 255 -2.66 14.32 9.51
CA ALA A 255 -2.95 15.18 8.37
C ALA A 255 -2.19 16.52 8.36
N THR A 256 -1.75 17.06 9.51
CA THR A 256 -1.24 18.43 9.61
C THR A 256 0.10 18.58 10.33
N ASN A 257 0.53 17.60 11.12
CA ASN A 257 1.80 17.66 11.84
C ASN A 257 2.73 16.59 11.26
N TYR A 258 3.97 16.93 10.96
CA TYR A 258 5.02 16.01 10.48
C TYR A 258 5.42 14.93 11.51
N LYS A 259 4.53 14.55 12.43
CA LYS A 259 4.73 13.58 13.52
C LYS A 259 3.89 12.33 13.28
N ILE A 260 4.46 11.18 13.61
CA ILE A 260 3.74 9.91 13.66
C ILE A 260 2.81 9.92 14.89
N PRO A 261 1.49 9.69 14.73
CA PRO A 261 0.60 9.56 15.88
C PRO A 261 0.99 8.38 16.77
N GLU A 262 0.86 8.52 18.08
CA GLU A 262 1.30 7.50 19.03
C GLU A 262 0.60 6.15 18.83
N SER A 263 -0.68 6.17 18.43
CA SER A 263 -1.42 4.93 18.16
C SER A 263 -0.84 4.12 16.99
N TYR A 264 -0.21 4.76 15.99
CA TYR A 264 0.46 4.05 14.90
C TYR A 264 1.74 3.36 15.40
N LYS A 265 2.53 4.02 16.27
CA LYS A 265 3.71 3.40 16.87
C LYS A 265 3.32 2.21 17.74
N GLN A 266 2.29 2.37 18.57
CA GLN A 266 1.78 1.30 19.40
C GLN A 266 1.20 0.14 18.57
N ALA A 267 0.54 0.42 17.44
CA ALA A 267 0.08 -0.62 16.51
C ALA A 267 1.26 -1.45 15.97
N ALA A 268 2.32 -0.79 15.52
CA ALA A 268 3.56 -1.46 15.09
C ALA A 268 4.19 -2.29 16.23
N GLN A 269 4.25 -1.74 17.44
CA GLN A 269 4.78 -2.45 18.61
C GLN A 269 3.95 -3.70 18.93
N ILE A 270 2.62 -3.61 19.01
CA ILE A 270 1.74 -4.76 19.27
C ILE A 270 1.95 -5.85 18.23
N THR A 271 2.04 -5.47 16.94
CA THR A 271 2.28 -6.45 15.87
C THR A 271 3.63 -7.14 16.01
N GLN A 272 4.69 -6.40 16.35
CA GLN A 272 6.00 -6.98 16.57
C GLN A 272 6.02 -7.87 17.82
N ASP A 273 5.38 -7.45 18.92
CA ASP A 273 5.26 -8.25 20.15
C ASP A 273 4.51 -9.56 19.91
N VAL A 274 3.44 -9.54 19.10
CA VAL A 274 2.73 -10.77 18.67
C VAL A 274 3.72 -11.71 17.96
N ILE A 275 4.45 -11.19 16.96
CA ILE A 275 5.40 -11.98 16.17
C ILE A 275 6.49 -12.58 17.07
N ASP A 276 7.03 -11.79 17.99
CA ASP A 276 8.10 -12.23 18.89
C ASP A 276 7.61 -13.27 19.90
N MET A 277 6.40 -13.11 20.44
CA MET A 277 5.81 -14.09 21.35
C MET A 277 5.56 -15.44 20.68
N ILE A 278 5.09 -15.45 19.44
CA ILE A 278 4.73 -16.69 18.75
C ILE A 278 5.92 -17.38 18.06
N LYS A 279 7.05 -16.68 17.92
CA LYS A 279 8.23 -17.15 17.18
C LYS A 279 8.75 -18.52 17.64
N HIS A 280 8.65 -18.79 18.94
CA HIS A 280 9.14 -20.01 19.58
C HIS A 280 8.03 -20.95 20.03
N ASP A 281 6.76 -20.59 19.80
CA ASP A 281 5.62 -21.41 20.17
C ASP A 281 5.32 -22.44 19.07
N PRO A 282 5.43 -23.76 19.35
CA PRO A 282 5.13 -24.80 18.37
C PRO A 282 3.72 -24.73 17.80
N VAL A 283 2.75 -24.19 18.55
CA VAL A 283 1.35 -24.05 18.11
C VAL A 283 1.25 -23.09 16.92
N TYR A 284 2.03 -22.02 16.94
CA TYR A 284 1.96 -20.93 15.97
C TYR A 284 3.01 -21.00 14.85
N LYS A 285 3.85 -22.05 14.85
CA LYS A 285 4.91 -22.27 13.86
C LYS A 285 4.46 -22.07 12.41
N GLU A 286 3.29 -22.60 12.07
CA GLU A 286 2.74 -22.53 10.71
C GLU A 286 1.84 -21.32 10.49
N TYR A 287 1.47 -20.60 11.54
CA TYR A 287 0.54 -19.49 11.42
C TYR A 287 1.14 -18.38 10.57
N SER A 288 0.30 -17.59 9.91
CA SER A 288 0.69 -16.30 9.36
C SER A 288 0.17 -15.18 10.25
N VAL A 289 0.90 -14.07 10.33
CA VAL A 289 0.42 -12.85 10.99
C VAL A 289 -0.09 -11.88 9.93
N VAL A 290 -1.33 -11.46 10.09
CA VAL A 290 -2.01 -10.50 9.22
C VAL A 290 -2.53 -9.35 10.08
N THR A 291 -2.42 -8.12 9.59
CA THR A 291 -3.08 -6.96 10.17
C THR A 291 -4.27 -6.56 9.32
N SER A 292 -5.33 -6.06 9.95
CA SER A 292 -6.46 -5.51 9.21
C SER A 292 -7.10 -4.36 9.96
N GLY A 293 -7.90 -3.57 9.26
CA GLY A 293 -8.62 -2.48 9.90
C GLY A 293 -9.38 -1.61 8.92
N HIS A 294 -10.24 -0.77 9.48
CA HIS A 294 -11.06 0.18 8.74
C HIS A 294 -10.73 1.63 9.12
N SER A 295 -10.77 2.56 8.16
CA SER A 295 -10.54 3.99 8.40
C SER A 295 -9.15 4.25 9.02
N LYS A 296 -9.07 4.93 10.18
CA LYS A 296 -7.84 5.03 10.99
C LYS A 296 -7.17 3.67 11.21
N GLY A 297 -7.95 2.66 11.61
CA GLY A 297 -7.42 1.31 11.90
C GLY A 297 -6.82 0.64 10.66
N GLY A 298 -7.31 0.96 9.46
CA GLY A 298 -6.68 0.48 8.22
C GLY A 298 -5.32 1.14 7.96
N GLY A 299 -5.14 2.40 8.36
CA GLY A 299 -3.82 3.05 8.36
C GLY A 299 -2.87 2.43 9.39
N GLU A 300 -3.36 2.18 10.60
CA GLU A 300 -2.58 1.52 11.65
C GLU A 300 -2.14 0.11 11.24
N ALA A 301 -3.04 -0.66 10.62
CA ALA A 301 -2.75 -2.00 10.09
C ALA A 301 -1.63 -1.96 9.04
N ALA A 302 -1.74 -1.06 8.04
CA ALA A 302 -0.73 -0.92 7.00
C ALA A 302 0.63 -0.52 7.59
N PHE A 303 0.65 0.46 8.49
CA PHE A 303 1.89 0.90 9.12
C PHE A 303 2.53 -0.19 9.97
N ALA A 304 1.73 -0.92 10.76
CA ALA A 304 2.21 -2.00 11.59
C ALA A 304 2.80 -3.15 10.76
N ALA A 305 2.15 -3.52 9.65
CA ALA A 305 2.68 -4.53 8.73
C ALA A 305 4.04 -4.10 8.15
N LEU A 306 4.15 -2.84 7.71
CA LEU A 306 5.40 -2.29 7.15
C LEU A 306 6.55 -2.28 8.15
N LYS A 307 6.28 -1.96 9.42
CA LYS A 307 7.29 -1.89 10.47
C LYS A 307 7.68 -3.23 11.07
N SER A 308 6.85 -4.25 10.87
CA SER A 308 7.12 -5.57 11.44
C SER A 308 8.23 -6.31 10.72
N THR A 309 8.92 -7.18 11.46
CA THR A 309 9.98 -8.05 10.93
C THR A 309 9.44 -9.22 10.10
N GLY A 310 8.13 -9.49 10.17
CA GLY A 310 7.50 -10.68 9.60
C GLY A 310 7.76 -11.93 10.44
N GLN A 311 7.06 -13.01 10.13
CA GLN A 311 7.14 -14.24 10.91
C GLN A 311 8.18 -15.20 10.33
N SER A 312 9.17 -15.57 11.15
CA SER A 312 10.13 -16.62 10.79
C SER A 312 9.46 -17.99 10.76
N LYS A 313 9.74 -18.76 9.71
CA LYS A 313 9.30 -20.14 9.49
C LYS A 313 10.45 -21.10 9.78
N THR A 314 10.15 -22.38 9.96
CA THR A 314 11.18 -23.37 10.33
C THR A 314 12.12 -23.77 9.22
N ASP A 315 11.77 -23.47 7.97
CA ASP A 315 12.67 -23.59 6.84
C ASP A 315 13.66 -22.41 6.74
N GLY A 316 13.67 -21.51 7.73
CA GLY A 316 14.51 -20.31 7.75
C GLY A 316 13.95 -19.15 6.93
N THR A 317 12.82 -19.32 6.24
CA THR A 317 12.19 -18.24 5.50
C THR A 317 11.44 -17.28 6.43
N THR A 318 11.28 -16.02 6.01
CA THR A 318 10.46 -15.05 6.74
C THR A 318 9.27 -14.68 5.88
N THR A 319 8.07 -14.92 6.41
CA THR A 319 6.82 -14.49 5.76
C THR A 319 6.53 -13.05 6.17
N PRO A 320 6.49 -12.09 5.21
CA PRO A 320 6.13 -10.72 5.53
C PRO A 320 4.71 -10.65 6.12
N THR A 321 4.53 -9.81 7.14
CA THR A 321 3.20 -9.50 7.66
C THR A 321 2.39 -8.81 6.58
N LYS A 322 1.18 -9.31 6.31
CA LYS A 322 0.27 -8.71 5.33
C LYS A 322 -0.68 -7.73 6.01
N ALA A 323 -1.12 -6.71 5.29
CA ALA A 323 -2.15 -5.78 5.74
C ALA A 323 -3.35 -5.78 4.77
N ILE A 324 -4.55 -5.99 5.32
CA ILE A 324 -5.81 -5.92 4.59
C ILE A 324 -6.63 -4.74 5.13
N CYS A 325 -6.62 -3.65 4.38
CA CYS A 325 -7.06 -2.35 4.84
C CYS A 325 -8.34 -1.94 4.12
N PHE A 326 -9.35 -1.47 4.84
CA PHE A 326 -10.62 -1.07 4.27
C PHE A 326 -10.88 0.42 4.47
N SER A 327 -11.18 1.13 3.38
CA SER A 327 -11.48 2.56 3.40
C SER A 327 -10.49 3.34 4.26
N SER A 328 -9.23 2.95 4.19
CA SER A 328 -8.19 3.36 5.14
C SER A 328 -7.82 4.82 4.95
N ALA A 329 -7.42 5.48 6.03
CA ALA A 329 -6.81 6.80 5.96
C ALA A 329 -5.45 6.73 5.25
N GLU A 330 -5.15 7.76 4.44
CA GLU A 330 -3.83 7.97 3.86
C GLU A 330 -2.79 8.27 4.96
N PHE A 331 -1.52 7.94 4.69
CA PHE A 331 -0.43 8.27 5.59
C PHE A 331 -0.07 9.74 5.51
N GLY A 332 0.10 10.34 6.70
CA GLY A 332 0.69 11.64 6.91
C GLY A 332 2.15 11.68 6.55
N ARG A 333 2.66 12.91 6.36
CA ARG A 333 4.06 13.13 6.01
C ARG A 333 5.03 12.55 7.05
N GLY A 334 4.73 12.70 8.34
CA GLY A 334 5.56 12.11 9.40
C GLY A 334 5.65 10.59 9.36
N ILE A 335 4.58 9.90 8.93
CA ILE A 335 4.61 8.45 8.70
C ILE A 335 5.45 8.14 7.46
N ILE A 336 5.21 8.83 6.35
CA ILE A 336 5.93 8.63 5.08
C ILE A 336 7.45 8.79 5.28
N ASP A 337 7.87 9.83 5.99
CA ASP A 337 9.29 10.13 6.24
C ASP A 337 9.94 9.13 7.21
N SER A 338 9.14 8.49 8.08
CA SER A 338 9.63 7.45 8.99
C SER A 338 9.85 6.09 8.33
N LEU A 339 9.32 5.89 7.12
CA LEU A 339 9.44 4.64 6.40
C LEU A 339 10.74 4.60 5.60
N SER A 340 11.51 3.53 5.76
CA SER A 340 12.66 3.24 4.92
C SER A 340 12.23 2.92 3.48
N GLU A 341 13.14 3.04 2.53
CA GLU A 341 12.84 2.68 1.14
C GLU A 341 12.52 1.18 0.98
N GLN A 342 13.14 0.31 1.80
CA GLN A 342 12.83 -1.12 1.82
C GLN A 342 11.41 -1.40 2.31
N GLU A 343 10.93 -0.66 3.31
CA GLU A 343 9.54 -0.78 3.79
C GLU A 343 8.58 -0.33 2.68
N LYS A 344 8.85 0.82 2.04
CA LYS A 344 8.00 1.34 0.96
C LYS A 344 7.93 0.41 -0.25
N THR A 345 9.02 -0.23 -0.66
CA THR A 345 9.03 -1.15 -1.81
C THR A 345 8.30 -2.45 -1.54
N LYS A 346 8.39 -3.00 -0.32
CA LYS A 346 7.65 -4.20 0.11
C LYS A 346 6.13 -3.99 0.17
N ALA A 347 5.66 -2.74 0.19
CA ALA A 347 4.25 -2.42 0.35
C ALA A 347 3.36 -3.04 -0.75
N LEU A 348 3.84 -3.11 -2.00
CA LEU A 348 3.07 -3.69 -3.12
C LEU A 348 2.76 -5.18 -2.92
N ASP A 349 3.63 -5.90 -2.22
CA ASP A 349 3.47 -7.34 -2.00
C ASP A 349 2.70 -7.66 -0.72
N SER A 350 2.72 -6.74 0.24
CA SER A 350 2.23 -6.99 1.60
C SER A 350 0.96 -6.23 1.96
N ILE A 351 0.65 -5.10 1.31
CA ILE A 351 -0.48 -4.23 1.68
C ILE A 351 -1.50 -4.17 0.56
N THR A 352 -2.76 -4.38 0.91
CA THR A 352 -3.90 -4.15 0.02
C THR A 352 -4.93 -3.25 0.70
N HIS A 353 -5.27 -2.16 0.02
CA HIS A 353 -6.29 -1.18 0.39
C HIS A 353 -7.54 -1.37 -0.46
N TYR A 354 -8.62 -1.83 0.14
CA TYR A 354 -9.95 -1.90 -0.47
C TYR A 354 -10.75 -0.64 -0.15
N ASN A 355 -11.14 0.10 -1.18
CA ASN A 355 -11.92 1.33 -1.06
C ASN A 355 -13.28 1.18 -1.74
N ILE A 356 -14.31 1.81 -1.19
CA ILE A 356 -15.62 1.94 -1.86
C ILE A 356 -15.61 3.19 -2.74
N ALA A 357 -16.08 3.05 -3.98
CA ALA A 357 -16.19 4.18 -4.90
C ALA A 357 -17.04 5.31 -4.30
N GLY A 358 -16.43 6.50 -4.18
CA GLY A 358 -17.07 7.69 -3.60
C GLY A 358 -17.04 7.75 -2.07
N ASP A 359 -16.26 6.90 -1.41
CA ASP A 359 -15.76 7.18 -0.06
C ASP A 359 -14.78 8.38 -0.11
N LEU A 360 -14.90 9.28 0.85
CA LEU A 360 -14.05 10.47 0.97
C LEU A 360 -12.74 10.18 1.70
N VAL A 361 -12.73 9.27 2.67
CA VAL A 361 -11.58 9.08 3.58
C VAL A 361 -10.30 8.70 2.83
N PRO A 362 -10.30 7.78 1.85
CA PRO A 362 -9.10 7.42 1.08
C PRO A 362 -8.67 8.47 0.04
N LYS A 363 -9.34 9.64 0.00
CA LYS A 363 -9.11 10.68 -1.01
C LYS A 363 -8.85 12.07 -0.41
N MET A 364 -8.83 12.19 0.93
CA MET A 364 -8.74 13.50 1.58
C MET A 364 -7.39 14.20 1.36
N GLY A 365 -6.33 13.51 0.91
CA GLY A 365 -4.98 14.06 0.83
C GLY A 365 -4.43 14.44 -0.54
N LYS A 366 -5.03 13.96 -1.63
CA LYS A 366 -4.34 13.89 -2.93
C LYS A 366 -4.11 15.20 -3.67
N LEU A 367 -4.68 16.33 -3.23
CA LEU A 367 -4.55 17.58 -3.99
C LEU A 367 -3.62 18.62 -3.36
N LEU A 368 -3.35 18.59 -2.05
CA LEU A 368 -2.68 19.72 -1.36
C LEU A 368 -1.85 19.37 -0.10
N THR A 369 -1.84 18.14 0.42
CA THR A 369 -1.32 17.87 1.80
C THR A 369 -0.25 16.78 1.92
N GLY A 370 0.26 16.23 0.81
CA GLY A 370 1.38 15.27 0.85
C GLY A 370 1.04 13.92 1.50
N LEU A 371 -0.25 13.55 1.56
CA LEU A 371 -0.68 12.24 2.06
C LEU A 371 -0.63 11.19 0.94
N SER A 372 -0.31 9.93 1.30
CA SER A 372 -0.27 8.82 0.34
C SER A 372 -0.65 7.50 0.99
N HIS A 373 -1.15 6.57 0.17
CA HIS A 373 -1.11 5.14 0.50
C HIS A 373 0.23 4.54 0.10
N PHE A 374 0.50 3.33 0.59
CA PHE A 374 1.51 2.43 0.05
C PHE A 374 0.90 1.04 -0.11
N GLY A 375 1.16 0.37 -1.23
CA GLY A 375 0.61 -0.94 -1.57
C GLY A 375 -0.44 -0.94 -2.69
N LYS A 376 -1.17 -2.04 -2.81
CA LYS A 376 -2.20 -2.21 -3.82
C LYS A 376 -3.47 -1.47 -3.43
N ILE A 377 -4.06 -0.71 -4.34
CA ILE A 377 -5.36 -0.05 -4.16
C ILE A 377 -6.39 -0.75 -5.05
N VAL A 378 -7.42 -1.31 -4.44
CA VAL A 378 -8.57 -1.90 -5.11
C VAL A 378 -9.78 -1.03 -4.82
N THR A 379 -10.40 -0.46 -5.86
CA THR A 379 -11.63 0.32 -5.71
C THR A 379 -12.83 -0.52 -6.14
N LEU A 380 -13.68 -0.86 -5.18
CA LEU A 380 -14.93 -1.60 -5.40
C LEU A 380 -16.06 -0.60 -5.71
N PRO A 381 -17.01 -0.97 -6.60
CA PRO A 381 -18.14 -0.11 -6.87
C PRO A 381 -19.01 0.04 -5.61
N ALA A 382 -19.59 1.23 -5.43
CA ALA A 382 -20.66 1.38 -4.47
C ALA A 382 -21.89 0.59 -4.95
N SER A 383 -22.56 -0.10 -4.05
CA SER A 383 -23.76 -0.87 -4.31
C SER A 383 -24.97 -0.29 -3.55
N GLY A 384 -26.15 -0.43 -4.16
CA GLY A 384 -27.43 -0.08 -3.54
C GLY A 384 -27.74 1.42 -3.38
N ARG A 385 -28.82 1.72 -2.68
CA ARG A 385 -29.35 3.06 -2.38
C ARG A 385 -28.63 3.74 -1.19
N ILE A 386 -27.34 3.52 -1.00
CA ILE A 386 -26.59 4.16 0.10
C ILE A 386 -26.05 5.50 -0.44
N PRO A 387 -26.68 6.64 -0.10
CA PRO A 387 -26.54 7.85 -0.91
C PRO A 387 -25.27 8.63 -0.56
N GLY A 388 -24.90 8.68 0.72
CA GLY A 388 -23.86 9.58 1.21
C GLY A 388 -22.44 9.01 1.18
N PRO A 389 -21.41 9.82 0.90
CA PRO A 389 -20.02 9.39 1.02
C PRO A 389 -19.63 8.88 2.42
N LEU A 390 -20.18 9.47 3.48
CA LEU A 390 -19.96 9.02 4.86
C LEU A 390 -20.63 7.66 5.15
N ASP A 391 -21.80 7.40 4.57
CA ASP A 391 -22.44 6.09 4.70
C ASP A 391 -21.66 5.01 3.95
N ARG A 392 -21.05 5.33 2.81
CA ARG A 392 -20.18 4.40 2.07
C ARG A 392 -18.96 4.02 2.89
N HIS A 393 -18.44 4.97 3.66
CA HIS A 393 -17.36 4.74 4.62
C HIS A 393 -17.81 3.86 5.80
N ASP A 394 -18.82 4.27 6.57
CA ASP A 394 -19.24 3.52 7.78
C ASP A 394 -19.79 2.12 7.44
N LYS A 395 -20.50 1.98 6.32
CA LYS A 395 -21.13 0.72 5.89
C LYS A 395 -20.29 -0.02 4.85
N PHE A 396 -18.97 0.16 4.84
CA PHE A 396 -18.06 -0.48 3.88
C PHE A 396 -18.28 -2.01 3.82
N ASN A 397 -18.41 -2.68 4.97
CA ASN A 397 -18.57 -4.13 5.02
C ASN A 397 -19.85 -4.60 4.32
N LYS A 398 -20.97 -3.87 4.49
CA LYS A 398 -22.24 -4.14 3.79
C LYS A 398 -22.10 -3.93 2.28
N GLN A 399 -21.38 -2.88 1.86
CA GLN A 399 -21.10 -2.61 0.45
C GLN A 399 -20.28 -3.74 -0.19
N ILE A 400 -19.25 -4.22 0.50
CA ILE A 400 -18.39 -5.31 0.02
C ILE A 400 -19.16 -6.63 -0.02
N MET A 401 -19.97 -6.92 1.01
CA MET A 401 -20.83 -8.09 1.02
C MET A 401 -21.79 -8.09 -0.18
N GLN A 402 -22.45 -6.96 -0.45
CA GLN A 402 -23.33 -6.82 -1.61
C GLN A 402 -22.58 -6.95 -2.94
N TYR A 403 -21.36 -6.40 -3.04
CA TYR A 403 -20.51 -6.59 -4.19
C TYR A 403 -20.18 -8.07 -4.42
N ALA A 404 -19.76 -8.78 -3.37
CA ALA A 404 -19.38 -10.18 -3.42
C ALA A 404 -20.55 -11.09 -3.80
N LEU A 405 -21.73 -10.84 -3.22
CA LEU A 405 -22.96 -11.57 -3.58
C LEU A 405 -23.32 -11.41 -5.07
N ARG A 406 -22.93 -10.32 -5.72
CA ARG A 406 -23.15 -10.10 -7.16
C ARG A 406 -22.10 -10.75 -8.05
N GLN A 407 -20.95 -11.19 -7.53
CA GLN A 407 -19.93 -11.91 -8.32
C GLN A 407 -20.32 -13.37 -8.59
N SER A 408 -21.63 -13.65 -8.60
CA SER A 408 -22.25 -14.98 -8.55
C SER A 408 -23.18 -15.27 -9.71
N VAL A 409 -23.12 -14.46 -10.77
CA VAL A 409 -23.84 -14.69 -12.02
C VAL A 409 -22.83 -15.06 -13.09
#